data_AF-A0A9Q9M354-F1
#
_entry.id   AF-A0A9Q9M354-F1
#
_cell.length_a   1.000
_cell.length_b   1.000
_cell.length_c   1.000
_cell.angle_alpha   90.00
_cell.angle_beta   90.00
_cell.angle_gamma   90.00
#
_symmetry.space_group_name_H-M   'P 1'
#
loop_
_entity.id
_entity.type
_entity.pdbx_description
1 polymer ?
#
loop_
_entity_poly.entity_id
_entity_poly.type
_entity_poly.pdbx_seq_one_letter_code
_entity_poly.pdbx_strand_id
1 'polypeptide(L)'
;MKHLLLPLLLSTAALPALPALADEPVIENATARQSGGGSTFSATLSHPDTGWEHYADGWRVLDMDGKELGMRVLAHPHEHEQPFTRSLSGVQIPEGTTQVQIQARCLVDGWGRDTSVLTLP
;
A
#
# COMPACT_ATOMS: atom_id res chain seq x y z
N MET A 1 27.48 -63.91 -16.24
CA MET A 1 26.32 -63.04 -15.99
C MET A 1 26.27 -62.72 -14.50
N LYS A 2 26.86 -61.59 -14.06
CA LYS A 2 26.63 -61.00 -12.73
C LYS A 2 26.78 -59.48 -12.89
N HIS A 3 25.68 -58.78 -12.65
CA HIS A 3 25.46 -57.39 -13.03
C HIS A 3 26.21 -56.43 -12.11
N LEU A 4 26.88 -55.44 -12.71
CA LEU A 4 27.47 -54.30 -12.03
C LEU A 4 26.33 -53.30 -11.73
N LEU A 5 25.89 -53.20 -10.48
CA LEU A 5 24.91 -52.21 -10.04
C LEU A 5 25.64 -50.91 -9.71
N LEU A 6 25.45 -49.90 -10.56
CA LEU A 6 25.91 -48.53 -10.35
C LEU A 6 24.84 -47.77 -9.52
N PRO A 7 25.16 -47.16 -8.38
CA PRO A 7 24.19 -46.37 -7.63
C PRO A 7 24.01 -45.02 -8.33
N LEU A 8 22.81 -44.78 -8.87
CA LEU A 8 22.41 -43.47 -9.38
C LEU A 8 22.14 -42.55 -8.19
N LEU A 9 23.14 -41.76 -7.79
CA LEU A 9 23.01 -40.68 -6.82
C LEU A 9 22.14 -39.57 -7.42
N LEU A 10 20.85 -39.58 -7.08
CA LEU A 10 19.91 -38.52 -7.42
C LEU A 10 20.20 -37.30 -6.52
N SER A 11 21.07 -36.40 -6.99
CA SER A 11 21.35 -35.14 -6.30
C SER A 11 20.18 -34.19 -6.49
N THR A 12 19.31 -34.06 -5.48
CA THR A 12 18.27 -33.03 -5.42
C THR A 12 18.93 -31.67 -5.21
N ALA A 13 19.08 -30.89 -6.28
CA ALA A 13 19.45 -29.48 -6.19
C ALA A 13 18.31 -28.72 -5.50
N ALA A 14 18.52 -28.29 -4.25
CA ALA A 14 17.61 -27.38 -3.57
C ALA A 14 17.71 -26.00 -4.21
N LEU A 15 16.65 -25.58 -4.92
CA LEU A 15 16.51 -24.19 -5.36
C LEU A 15 16.36 -23.30 -4.12
N PRO A 16 17.15 -22.22 -3.98
CA PRO A 16 16.92 -21.26 -2.90
C PRO A 16 15.56 -20.60 -3.12
N ALA A 17 14.67 -20.72 -2.14
CA ALA A 17 13.45 -19.93 -2.11
C ALA A 17 13.84 -18.47 -1.86
N LEU A 18 13.60 -17.60 -2.85
CA LEU A 18 13.67 -16.17 -2.63
C LEU A 18 12.56 -15.78 -1.65
N PRO A 19 12.82 -14.87 -0.69
CA PRO A 19 11.75 -14.36 0.16
C PRO A 19 10.67 -13.77 -0.75
N ALA A 20 9.43 -14.24 -0.60
CA ALA A 20 8.28 -13.56 -1.15
C ALA A 20 8.05 -12.34 -0.27
N LEU A 21 8.33 -11.15 -0.80
CA LEU A 21 7.90 -9.91 -0.14
C LEU A 21 6.37 -9.92 -0.22
N ALA A 22 5.68 -9.68 0.90
CA ALA A 22 4.26 -9.41 0.86
C ALA A 22 4.03 -8.20 -0.06
N ASP A 23 3.02 -8.26 -0.93
CA ASP A 23 2.74 -7.14 -1.81
C ASP A 23 2.39 -5.90 -0.96
N GLU A 24 3.03 -4.78 -1.24
CA GLU A 24 2.84 -3.53 -0.52
C GLU A 24 1.46 -2.91 -0.79
N PRO A 25 0.95 -2.05 0.09
CA PRO A 25 -0.30 -1.36 -0.16
C PRO A 25 -0.10 -0.33 -1.28
N VAL A 26 -0.99 -0.32 -2.27
CA VAL A 26 -0.90 0.52 -3.47
C VAL A 26 -2.04 1.53 -3.50
N ILE A 27 -1.74 2.78 -3.85
CA ILE A 27 -2.76 3.79 -4.19
C ILE A 27 -3.08 3.67 -5.68
N GLU A 28 -4.21 3.05 -6.00
CA GLU A 28 -4.69 2.83 -7.37
C GLU A 28 -5.23 4.11 -8.00
N ASN A 29 -5.85 4.98 -7.19
CA ASN A 29 -6.37 6.26 -7.63
C ASN A 29 -6.49 7.24 -6.45
N ALA A 30 -6.40 8.54 -6.74
CA ALA A 30 -6.64 9.59 -5.77
C ALA A 30 -7.37 10.78 -6.40
N THR A 31 -8.27 11.39 -5.63
CA THR A 31 -9.00 12.59 -6.05
C THR A 31 -9.05 13.61 -4.92
N ALA A 32 -9.12 14.89 -5.27
CA ALA A 32 -9.28 15.99 -4.33
C ALA A 32 -10.44 16.89 -4.76
N ARG A 33 -11.16 17.42 -3.77
CA ARG A 33 -12.16 18.47 -3.96
C ARG A 33 -12.02 19.51 -2.86
N GLN A 34 -12.18 20.78 -3.23
CA GLN A 34 -12.29 21.86 -2.24
C GLN A 34 -13.63 21.76 -1.49
N SER A 35 -13.60 22.03 -0.19
CA SER A 35 -14.82 22.20 0.61
C SER A 35 -14.62 23.37 1.57
N GLY A 36 -15.70 24.02 2.01
CA GLY A 36 -15.62 25.22 2.85
C GLY A 36 -14.87 25.07 4.18
N GLY A 37 -14.62 23.82 4.63
CA GLY A 37 -13.84 23.51 5.83
C GLY A 37 -12.45 22.92 5.58
N GLY A 38 -11.95 22.96 4.34
CA GLY A 38 -10.69 22.34 3.90
C GLY A 38 -10.88 21.37 2.74
N SER A 39 -9.81 20.78 2.22
CA SER A 39 -9.92 19.84 1.11
C SER A 39 -10.42 18.47 1.58
N THR A 40 -11.17 17.78 0.73
CA THR A 40 -11.51 16.37 0.92
C THR A 40 -10.77 15.55 -0.12
N PHE A 41 -10.08 14.53 0.35
CA PHE A 41 -9.36 13.55 -0.45
C PHE A 41 -10.09 12.22 -0.44
N SER A 42 -10.10 11.52 -1.56
CA SER A 42 -10.53 10.12 -1.65
C SER A 42 -9.42 9.33 -2.31
N ALA A 43 -8.98 8.27 -1.64
CA ALA A 43 -7.99 7.35 -2.15
C ALA A 43 -8.63 5.97 -2.37
N THR A 44 -8.45 5.44 -3.58
CA THR A 44 -8.69 4.03 -3.90
C THR A 44 -7.39 3.28 -3.66
N LEU A 45 -7.42 2.26 -2.81
CA LEU A 45 -6.22 1.47 -2.48
C LEU A 45 -6.46 -0.03 -2.64
N SER A 46 -5.37 -0.75 -2.86
CA SER A 46 -5.30 -2.20 -2.86
C SER A 46 -4.20 -2.69 -1.92
N HIS A 47 -4.43 -3.82 -1.26
CA HIS A 47 -3.44 -4.51 -0.43
C HIS A 47 -3.85 -5.99 -0.29
N PRO A 48 -2.91 -6.95 -0.28
CA PRO A 48 -3.20 -8.37 -0.08
C PRO A 48 -3.54 -8.65 1.40
N ASP A 49 -4.62 -8.06 1.91
CA ASP A 49 -5.07 -8.29 3.28
C ASP A 49 -5.27 -9.80 3.54
N THR A 50 -4.83 -10.27 4.70
CA THR A 50 -5.04 -11.66 5.18
C THR A 50 -5.71 -11.70 6.56
N GLY A 51 -6.37 -10.59 6.93
CA GLY A 51 -7.16 -10.45 8.14
C GLY A 51 -6.57 -9.45 9.13
N TRP A 52 -7.02 -9.55 10.37
CA TRP A 52 -6.71 -8.57 11.43
C TRP A 52 -5.22 -8.41 11.73
N GLU A 53 -4.42 -9.42 11.38
CA GLU A 53 -2.98 -9.43 11.61
C GLU A 53 -2.18 -8.82 10.45
N HIS A 54 -2.77 -8.64 9.26
CA HIS A 54 -2.09 -8.10 8.09
C HIS A 54 -3.08 -7.47 7.13
N TYR A 55 -3.24 -6.15 7.23
CA TYR A 55 -4.10 -5.37 6.35
C TYR A 55 -3.60 -3.92 6.21
N ALA A 56 -4.12 -3.21 5.22
CA ALA A 56 -3.89 -1.78 5.09
C ALA A 56 -4.59 -0.98 6.21
N ASP A 57 -3.83 -0.40 7.14
CA ASP A 57 -4.37 0.31 8.31
C ASP A 57 -4.55 1.82 8.09
N GLY A 58 -4.11 2.34 6.94
CA GLY A 58 -4.41 3.71 6.56
C GLY A 58 -3.67 4.26 5.36
N TRP A 59 -3.91 5.54 5.10
CA TRP A 59 -3.20 6.32 4.09
C TRP A 59 -3.17 7.80 4.45
N ARG A 60 -2.11 8.50 4.07
CA ARG A 60 -1.87 9.90 4.42
C ARG A 60 -1.76 10.80 3.19
N VAL A 61 -2.04 12.08 3.41
CA VAL A 61 -1.74 13.19 2.50
C VAL A 61 -0.46 13.84 3.00
N LEU A 62 0.53 13.97 2.12
CA LEU A 62 1.79 14.65 2.37
C LEU A 62 1.89 15.87 1.44
N ASP A 63 2.61 16.91 1.87
CA ASP A 63 3.13 17.89 0.92
C ASP A 63 4.29 17.30 0.09
N MET A 64 4.83 18.10 -0.84
CA MET A 64 5.94 17.65 -1.70
C MET A 64 7.28 17.54 -0.96
N ASP A 65 7.40 18.10 0.26
CA ASP A 65 8.56 17.95 1.13
C ASP A 65 8.43 16.72 2.06
N GLY A 66 7.31 16.00 1.99
CA GLY A 66 7.05 14.78 2.77
C GLY A 66 6.46 15.04 4.16
N LYS A 67 6.02 16.27 4.47
CA LYS A 67 5.33 16.58 5.73
C LYS A 67 3.87 16.13 5.64
N GLU A 68 3.40 15.49 6.70
CA GLU A 68 2.02 15.03 6.79
C GLU A 68 1.03 16.19 6.99
N LEU A 69 0.02 16.24 6.12
CA LEU A 69 -1.10 17.19 6.15
C LEU A 69 -2.36 16.56 6.76
N GLY A 70 -2.47 15.24 6.72
CA GLY A 70 -3.54 14.48 7.36
C GLY A 70 -3.46 12.98 7.07
N MET A 71 -4.10 12.19 7.93
CA MET A 71 -4.09 10.72 7.86
C MET A 71 -5.51 10.16 7.95
N ARG A 72 -5.81 9.19 7.09
CA ARG A 72 -7.01 8.37 7.17
C ARG A 72 -6.66 7.02 7.76
N VAL A 73 -7.17 6.78 8.97
CA VAL A 73 -7.12 5.45 9.61
C VAL A 73 -8.20 4.54 9.03
N LEU A 74 -7.85 3.28 8.83
CA LEU A 74 -8.71 2.18 8.41
C LEU A 74 -8.73 1.16 9.54
N ALA A 75 -9.91 0.91 10.11
CA ALA A 75 -10.04 0.20 11.38
C ALA A 75 -10.37 -1.30 11.24
N HIS A 76 -10.39 -1.83 10.02
CA HIS A 76 -10.68 -3.23 9.75
C HIS A 76 -10.06 -3.69 8.43
N PRO A 77 -9.84 -5.00 8.25
CA PRO A 77 -9.41 -5.57 6.98
C PRO A 77 -10.48 -5.41 5.88
N HIS A 78 -10.02 -5.43 4.64
CA HIS A 78 -10.82 -5.34 3.42
C HIS A 78 -10.51 -6.52 2.47
N GLU A 79 -10.22 -7.73 2.97
CA GLU A 79 -9.85 -8.93 2.18
C GLU A 79 -10.79 -9.22 0.99
N HIS A 80 -12.08 -8.92 1.14
CA HIS A 80 -13.12 -9.20 0.15
C HIS A 80 -13.66 -7.94 -0.53
N GLU A 81 -13.04 -6.79 -0.31
CA GLU A 81 -13.40 -5.48 -0.87
C GLU A 81 -12.12 -4.86 -1.45
N GLN A 82 -11.60 -5.41 -2.55
CA GLN A 82 -10.39 -4.90 -3.20
C GLN A 82 -10.63 -4.62 -4.70
N PRO A 83 -10.20 -3.45 -5.21
CA PRO A 83 -9.74 -2.29 -4.45
C PRO A 83 -10.92 -1.59 -3.74
N PHE A 84 -10.63 -0.79 -2.72
CA PHE A 84 -11.64 0.00 -2.01
C PHE A 84 -11.27 1.47 -1.88
N THR A 85 -12.28 2.33 -1.77
CA THR A 85 -12.10 3.78 -1.65
C THR A 85 -12.54 4.27 -0.27
N ARG A 86 -11.71 5.10 0.37
CA ARG A 86 -12.09 5.83 1.58
C ARG A 86 -11.70 7.29 1.48
N SER A 87 -12.40 8.15 2.21
CA SER A 87 -12.22 9.61 2.15
C SER A 87 -11.73 10.21 3.47
N LEU A 88 -10.96 11.28 3.34
CA LEU A 88 -10.47 12.13 4.42
C LEU A 88 -10.90 13.57 4.15
N SER A 89 -11.69 14.15 5.05
CA SER A 89 -12.23 15.51 4.92
C SER A 89 -11.55 16.48 5.88
N GLY A 90 -11.57 17.77 5.55
CA GLY A 90 -11.07 18.83 6.43
C GLY A 90 -9.56 18.98 6.46
N VAL A 91 -8.86 18.42 5.47
CA VAL A 91 -7.40 18.55 5.35
C VAL A 91 -7.08 20.01 5.01
N GLN A 92 -6.26 20.64 5.86
CA GLN A 92 -5.80 22.01 5.62
C GLN A 92 -4.61 21.98 4.67
N ILE A 93 -4.75 22.66 3.54
CA ILE A 93 -3.72 22.75 2.51
C ILE A 93 -3.06 24.14 2.61
N PRO A 94 -1.73 24.22 2.76
CA PRO A 94 -1.03 25.50 2.72
C PRO A 94 -1.33 26.29 1.44
N GLU A 95 -1.36 27.62 1.54
CA GLU A 95 -1.56 28.48 0.39
C GLU A 95 -0.45 28.27 -0.65
N GLY A 96 -0.84 28.18 -1.92
CA GLY A 96 0.10 27.97 -3.03
C GLY A 96 0.48 26.51 -3.30
N THR A 97 0.02 25.54 -2.48
CA THR A 97 0.22 24.12 -2.78
C THR A 97 -0.58 23.72 -4.02
N THR A 98 0.10 23.21 -5.04
CA THR A 98 -0.52 22.74 -6.29
C THR A 98 -0.55 21.21 -6.40
N GLN A 99 0.30 20.52 -5.64
CA GLN A 99 0.40 19.07 -5.65
C GLN A 99 0.60 18.53 -4.23
N VAL A 100 0.11 17.31 -4.01
CA VAL A 100 0.31 16.54 -2.79
C VAL A 100 0.70 15.11 -3.16
N GLN A 101 1.24 14.37 -2.19
CA GLN A 101 1.51 12.95 -2.31
C GLN A 101 0.52 12.16 -1.43
N ILE A 102 0.02 11.03 -1.94
CA ILE A 102 -0.81 10.09 -1.20
C ILE A 102 -0.01 8.81 -0.98
N GLN A 103 0.07 8.36 0.27
CA GLN A 103 0.86 7.17 0.64
C GLN A 103 0.03 6.22 1.50
N ALA A 104 0.00 4.94 1.13
CA ALA A 104 -0.69 3.90 1.88
C ALA A 104 0.23 3.26 2.94
N ARG A 105 -0.40 2.58 3.91
CA ARG A 105 0.29 1.90 5.02
C ARG A 105 -0.32 0.54 5.28
N CYS A 106 0.54 -0.44 5.50
CA CYS A 106 0.22 -1.75 6.05
C CYS A 106 0.45 -1.73 7.56
N LEU A 107 -0.42 -2.41 8.31
CA LEU A 107 -0.32 -2.56 9.75
C LEU A 107 1.03 -3.13 10.19
N VAL A 108 1.54 -4.13 9.47
CA VAL A 108 2.76 -4.88 9.80
C VAL A 108 3.99 -4.28 9.13
N ASP A 109 3.90 -4.06 7.82
CA ASP A 109 5.06 -3.69 6.99
C ASP A 109 5.32 -2.17 6.99
N GLY A 110 4.39 -1.38 7.53
CA GLY A 110 4.51 0.07 7.61
C GLY A 110 4.14 0.77 6.31
N TRP A 111 4.78 1.91 6.05
CA TRP A 111 4.46 2.75 4.90
C TRP A 111 4.92 2.09 3.59
N GLY A 112 4.05 2.07 2.59
CA GLY A 112 4.42 1.67 1.23
C GLY A 112 5.51 2.60 0.69
N ARG A 113 6.43 2.04 -0.11
CA ARG A 113 7.58 2.81 -0.62
C ARG A 113 7.16 3.88 -1.63
N ASP A 114 6.10 3.60 -2.37
CA ASP A 114 5.61 4.48 -3.43
C ASP A 114 4.55 5.45 -2.93
N THR A 115 4.49 6.61 -3.59
CA THR A 115 3.46 7.63 -3.38
C THR A 115 2.78 7.96 -4.69
N SER A 116 1.47 8.22 -4.64
CA SER A 116 0.73 8.75 -5.78
C SER A 116 0.69 10.28 -5.71
N VAL A 117 1.20 10.96 -6.75
CA VAL A 117 1.16 12.42 -6.84
C VAL A 117 -0.19 12.86 -7.39
N LEU A 118 -0.85 13.76 -6.65
CA LEU A 118 -2.14 14.33 -7.01
C LEU A 118 -2.03 15.84 -7.18
N THR A 119 -2.36 16.32 -8.38
CA THR A 119 -2.55 17.74 -8.64
C THR A 119 -3.89 18.20 -8.06
N LEU A 120 -3.86 19.28 -7.28
CA LEU A 120 -5.05 19.85 -6.66
C LEU A 120 -5.85 20.68 -7.68
N PRO A 121 -7.20 20.71 -7.57
CA PRO A 121 -8.06 21.50 -8.43
C PRO A 121 -7.95 23.01 -8.18
#